data_AF-A0A537NSF0-F1
#
_entry.id   AF-A0A537NSF0-F1
#
_cell.length_a   1.000
_cell.length_b   1.000
_cell.length_c   1.000
_cell.angle_alpha   90.00
_cell.angle_beta   90.00
_cell.angle_gamma   90.00
#
_symmetry.space_group_name_H-M   'P 1'
#
loop_
_entity.id
_entity.type
_entity.pdbx_description
1 polymer ?
#
loop_
_entity_poly.entity_id
_entity_poly.type
_entity_poly.pdbx_seq_one_letter_code
_entity_poly.pdbx_strand_id
1 'polypeptide(L)'
;TEDNHHDEAGARVLEHFFPPVITECVRLHVAAKRYLCATDGTYYGKLSQASRHTLALQGGPMNETEVEAFRRNPYYAEAVRVRLWDEGGKDPQMATPPFRHYVPVLQRVVDKHMSALNDVDGL
;
A
#
# COMPACT_ATOMS: atom_id res chain seq x y z
N THR A 1 4.84 19.11 -8.79
CA THR A 1 3.85 18.81 -9.83
C THR A 1 2.99 17.68 -9.30
N GLU A 2 1.74 18.04 -8.98
CA GLU A 2 0.58 17.36 -8.36
C GLU A 2 0.66 15.90 -7.88
N ASP A 3 -0.14 15.62 -6.83
CA ASP A 3 -0.42 14.25 -6.37
C ASP A 3 -1.44 13.59 -7.31
N ASN A 4 -1.04 12.52 -7.97
CA ASN A 4 -1.85 11.88 -9.03
C ASN A 4 -2.90 10.88 -8.50
N HIS A 5 -3.12 10.81 -7.17
CA HIS A 5 -4.07 9.90 -6.52
C HIS A 5 -3.98 8.44 -7.02
N HIS A 6 -2.74 8.00 -7.24
CA HIS A 6 -2.41 6.69 -7.82
C HIS A 6 -2.71 5.52 -6.88
N ASP A 7 -2.68 5.78 -5.57
CA ASP A 7 -3.15 4.91 -4.51
C ASP A 7 -4.63 4.54 -4.68
N GLU A 8 -5.48 5.55 -4.82
CA GLU A 8 -6.92 5.38 -5.03
C GLU A 8 -7.22 4.74 -6.40
N ALA A 9 -6.53 5.18 -7.45
CA ALA A 9 -6.71 4.62 -8.78
C ALA A 9 -6.31 3.14 -8.86
N GLY A 10 -5.19 2.76 -8.25
CA GLY A 10 -4.75 1.37 -8.21
C GLY A 10 -5.72 0.49 -7.42
N ALA A 11 -6.17 0.96 -6.25
CA ALA A 11 -7.13 0.22 -5.44
C ALA A 11 -8.46 -0.03 -6.17
N ARG A 12 -8.99 0.98 -6.88
CA ARG A 12 -10.22 0.84 -7.70
C ARG A 12 -10.11 -0.20 -8.81
N VAL A 13 -8.94 -0.36 -9.42
CA VAL A 13 -8.75 -1.42 -10.44
C VAL A 13 -8.76 -2.81 -9.78
N LEU A 14 -8.17 -2.93 -8.59
CA LEU A 14 -7.95 -4.21 -7.93
C LEU A 14 -9.15 -4.70 -7.11
N GLU A 15 -10.02 -3.82 -6.63
CA GLU A 15 -11.09 -4.14 -5.67
C GLU A 15 -12.14 -5.13 -6.18
N HIS A 16 -12.23 -5.31 -7.49
CA HIS A 16 -13.11 -6.30 -8.11
C HIS A 16 -12.52 -7.71 -8.17
N PHE A 17 -11.21 -7.88 -7.92
CA PHE A 17 -10.49 -9.13 -8.15
C PHE A 17 -9.73 -9.63 -6.93
N PHE A 18 -9.37 -8.74 -6.00
CA PHE A 18 -8.50 -9.05 -4.87
C PHE A 18 -9.20 -8.77 -3.53
N PRO A 19 -8.86 -9.55 -2.49
CA PRO A 19 -9.42 -9.35 -1.16
C PRO A 19 -9.07 -7.96 -0.59
N PRO A 20 -9.90 -7.42 0.32
CA PRO A 20 -9.72 -6.08 0.90
C PRO A 20 -8.31 -5.81 1.45
N VAL A 21 -7.67 -6.80 2.08
CA VAL A 21 -6.31 -6.63 2.62
C VAL A 21 -5.30 -6.19 1.56
N ILE A 22 -5.43 -6.64 0.30
CA ILE A 22 -4.53 -6.27 -0.79
C ILE A 22 -4.89 -4.89 -1.33
N THR A 23 -6.17 -4.65 -1.56
CA THR A 23 -6.64 -3.40 -2.15
C THR A 23 -6.44 -2.22 -1.20
N GLU A 24 -6.66 -2.43 0.09
CA GLU A 24 -6.41 -1.46 1.14
C GLU A 24 -4.92 -1.22 1.37
N CYS A 25 -4.04 -2.23 1.20
CA CYS A 25 -2.60 -1.97 1.18
C CYS A 25 -2.20 -1.02 0.05
N VAL A 26 -2.79 -1.16 -1.14
CA VAL A 26 -2.57 -0.24 -2.26
C VAL A 26 -3.17 1.14 -1.97
N ARG A 27 -4.40 1.20 -1.44
CA ARG A 27 -5.06 2.47 -1.12
C ARG A 27 -4.34 3.26 -0.03
N LEU A 28 -3.83 2.57 1.00
CA LEU A 28 -3.28 3.19 2.19
C LEU A 28 -1.77 3.45 2.09
N HIS A 29 -1.08 3.03 1.02
CA HIS A 29 0.39 3.10 1.00
C HIS A 29 0.94 4.54 1.08
N VAL A 30 0.21 5.55 0.58
CA VAL A 30 0.58 6.97 0.75
C VAL A 30 0.37 7.40 2.20
N ALA A 31 -0.79 7.08 2.79
CA ALA A 31 -1.10 7.37 4.19
C ALA A 31 -0.08 6.69 5.13
N ALA A 32 0.31 5.44 4.85
CA ALA A 32 1.33 4.70 5.59
C ALA A 32 2.70 5.40 5.56
N LYS A 33 3.07 6.04 4.44
CA LYS A 33 4.29 6.86 4.36
C LYS A 33 4.23 8.04 5.34
N ARG A 34 3.11 8.78 5.33
CA ARG A 34 2.89 9.93 6.22
C ARG A 34 2.88 9.49 7.70
N TYR A 35 2.24 8.37 7.99
CA TYR A 35 2.19 7.75 9.32
C TYR A 35 3.59 7.38 9.82
N LEU A 36 4.40 6.69 9.00
CA LEU A 36 5.75 6.29 9.38
C LEU A 36 6.66 7.52 9.60
N CYS A 37 6.53 8.57 8.80
CA CYS A 37 7.28 9.82 9.02
C CYS A 37 6.90 10.52 10.32
N ALA A 38 5.66 10.33 10.81
CA ALA A 38 5.19 10.92 12.07
C ALA A 38 5.55 10.08 13.30
N THR A 39 5.65 8.76 13.15
CA THR A 39 5.74 7.82 14.28
C THR A 39 7.09 7.12 14.43
N ASP A 40 7.93 7.12 13.39
CA ASP A 40 9.30 6.64 13.42
C ASP A 40 10.24 7.79 13.03
N GLY A 41 10.92 8.37 14.02
CA GLY A 41 11.88 9.46 13.82
C GLY A 41 13.06 9.10 12.92
N THR A 42 13.31 7.83 12.66
CA THR A 42 14.35 7.35 11.74
C THR A 42 13.86 7.19 10.30
N TYR A 43 12.55 7.16 10.08
CA TYR A 43 11.98 6.77 8.79
C TYR A 43 12.17 7.83 7.70
N TYR A 44 12.12 9.12 8.06
CA TYR A 44 12.34 10.21 7.10
C TYR A 44 13.71 10.08 6.39
N GLY A 45 14.74 9.64 7.11
CA GLY A 45 16.08 9.42 6.56
C GLY A 45 16.16 8.25 5.57
N LYS A 46 15.21 7.31 5.62
CA LYS A 46 15.13 6.16 4.71
C LYS A 46 14.43 6.50 3.40
N LEU A 47 13.74 7.64 3.33
CA LEU A 47 13.02 8.04 2.11
C LEU A 47 13.98 8.37 0.96
N SER A 48 13.68 7.85 -0.23
CA SER A 48 14.32 8.31 -1.46
C SER A 48 14.01 9.78 -1.75
N GLN A 49 14.81 10.42 -2.60
CA GLN A 49 14.59 11.83 -2.97
C GLN A 49 13.18 12.08 -3.55
N ALA A 50 12.69 11.17 -4.41
CA ALA A 50 11.35 11.25 -4.97
C ALA A 50 10.26 11.08 -3.90
N SER A 51 10.46 10.19 -2.93
CA SER A 51 9.50 9.97 -1.84
C SER A 51 9.44 11.15 -0.87
N ARG A 52 10.56 11.84 -0.62
CA ARG A 52 10.59 13.10 0.15
C ARG A 52 9.86 14.22 -0.58
N HIS A 53 10.08 14.36 -1.89
CA HIS A 53 9.40 15.38 -2.69
C HIS A 53 7.88 15.20 -2.67
N THR A 54 7.41 13.98 -2.92
CA THR A 54 5.97 13.66 -2.93
C THR A 54 5.33 13.74 -1.55
N LEU A 55 6.07 13.46 -0.46
CA LEU A 55 5.55 13.60 0.90
C LEU A 55 5.07 15.04 1.19
N ALA A 56 5.80 16.06 0.73
CA ALA A 56 5.40 17.46 0.92
C ALA A 56 4.10 17.80 0.16
N LEU A 57 3.92 17.23 -1.04
CA LEU A 57 2.71 17.41 -1.84
C LEU A 57 1.50 16.67 -1.24
N GLN A 58 1.75 15.63 -0.45
CA GLN A 58 0.74 14.77 0.16
C GLN A 58 0.38 15.18 1.59
N GLY A 59 0.74 16.39 2.02
CA GLY A 59 0.39 16.93 3.34
C GLY A 59 1.38 16.57 4.47
N GLY A 60 2.58 16.10 4.14
CA GLY A 60 3.66 15.90 5.13
C GLY A 60 3.41 14.74 6.11
N PRO A 61 4.23 14.61 7.18
CA PRO A 61 3.95 13.70 8.28
C PRO A 61 2.56 13.93 8.88
N MET A 62 1.91 12.85 9.30
CA MET A 62 0.62 12.94 10.01
C MET A 62 0.74 13.68 11.35
N ASN A 63 -0.32 14.39 11.75
CA ASN A 63 -0.49 14.85 13.13
C ASN A 63 -1.07 13.73 14.03
N GLU A 64 -1.19 13.98 15.34
CA GLU A 64 -1.67 13.00 16.32
C GLU A 64 -3.08 12.46 16.00
N THR A 65 -3.99 13.33 15.58
CA THR A 65 -5.37 12.95 15.20
C THR A 65 -5.38 12.06 13.96
N GLU A 66 -4.57 12.39 12.95
CA GLU A 66 -4.43 11.58 11.74
C GLU A 66 -3.79 10.22 12.03
N VAL A 67 -2.80 10.17 12.93
CA VAL A 67 -2.17 8.93 13.40
C VAL A 67 -3.20 8.01 14.05
N GLU A 68 -4.04 8.54 14.95
CA GLU A 68 -5.08 7.76 15.62
C GLU A 68 -6.14 7.28 14.62
N ALA A 69 -6.59 8.16 13.71
CA ALA A 69 -7.53 7.79 12.67
C ALA A 69 -6.98 6.68 11.75
N PHE A 70 -5.70 6.75 11.38
CA PHE A 70 -5.04 5.76 10.55
C PHE A 70 -4.96 4.39 11.26
N ARG A 71 -4.61 4.36 12.55
CA ARG A 71 -4.54 3.13 13.36
C ARG A 71 -5.89 2.43 13.53
N ARG A 72 -7.00 3.16 13.38
CA ARG A 72 -8.35 2.58 13.43
C ARG A 72 -8.71 1.82 12.15
N ASN A 73 -7.99 2.00 11.05
CA ASN A 73 -8.22 1.18 9.85
C ASN A 73 -7.75 -0.26 10.12
N PRO A 74 -8.59 -1.29 9.90
CA PRO A 74 -8.23 -2.68 10.20
C PRO A 74 -7.02 -3.21 9.42
N TYR A 75 -6.61 -2.55 8.34
CA TYR A 75 -5.49 -2.93 7.47
C TYR A 75 -4.26 -2.02 7.62
N TYR A 76 -4.23 -1.12 8.64
CA TYR A 76 -3.13 -0.16 8.79
C TYR A 76 -1.78 -0.87 8.95
N ALA A 77 -1.73 -2.00 9.68
CA ALA A 77 -0.50 -2.71 9.97
C ALA A 77 0.08 -3.36 8.69
N GLU A 78 -0.78 -3.96 7.88
CA GLU A 78 -0.44 -4.50 6.56
C GLU A 78 0.06 -3.41 5.62
N ALA A 79 -0.64 -2.28 5.56
CA ALA A 79 -0.25 -1.13 4.73
C ALA A 79 1.13 -0.57 5.15
N VAL A 80 1.39 -0.47 6.45
CA VAL A 80 2.71 -0.06 6.99
C VAL A 80 3.80 -1.04 6.58
N ARG A 81 3.54 -2.35 6.67
CA ARG A 81 4.51 -3.37 6.25
C ARG A 81 4.81 -3.31 4.75
N VAL A 82 3.78 -3.16 3.91
CA VAL A 82 3.97 -2.98 2.46
C VAL A 82 4.75 -1.69 2.17
N ARG A 83 4.48 -0.61 2.90
CA ARG A 83 5.22 0.66 2.74
C ARG A 83 6.70 0.54 3.09
N LEU A 84 7.06 -0.26 4.10
CA LEU A 84 8.45 -0.53 4.42
C LEU A 84 9.15 -1.28 3.27
N TRP A 85 8.46 -2.21 2.62
CA TRP A 85 8.98 -2.90 1.42
C TRP A 85 9.07 -1.97 0.21
N ASP A 86 8.10 -1.08 -0.01
CA ASP A 86 8.13 -0.06 -1.07
C ASP A 86 9.39 0.82 -0.95
N GLU A 87 9.76 1.21 0.27
CA GLU A 87 10.97 2.01 0.48
C GLU A 87 12.25 1.19 0.24
N GLY A 88 12.25 -0.11 0.57
CA GLY A 88 13.38 -1.02 0.35
C GLY A 88 13.57 -1.46 -1.10
N GLY A 89 12.53 -1.39 -1.94
CA GLY A 89 12.51 -1.88 -3.33
C GLY A 89 13.24 -0.98 -4.34
N LYS A 90 14.27 -0.24 -3.93
CA LYS A 90 14.92 0.81 -4.73
C LYS A 90 16.39 0.52 -5.07
N ASP A 91 16.89 -0.67 -4.76
CA ASP A 91 18.23 -1.11 -5.14
C ASP A 91 18.26 -1.52 -6.63
N PRO A 92 18.95 -0.78 -7.52
CA PRO A 92 19.02 -1.10 -8.94
C PRO A 92 19.87 -2.35 -9.24
N GLN A 93 20.67 -2.84 -8.28
CA GLN A 93 21.50 -4.03 -8.43
C GLN A 93 20.78 -5.31 -7.96
N MET A 94 19.63 -5.19 -7.31
CA MET A 94 18.88 -6.34 -6.80
C MET A 94 18.24 -7.12 -7.95
N ALA A 95 18.68 -8.36 -8.15
CA ALA A 95 18.01 -9.28 -9.06
C ALA A 95 16.67 -9.75 -8.47
N THR A 96 15.59 -9.58 -9.23
CA THR A 96 14.26 -10.06 -8.83
C THR A 96 13.65 -10.92 -9.94
N PRO A 97 12.81 -11.92 -9.61
CA PRO A 97 12.05 -12.65 -10.60
C PRO A 97 11.16 -11.71 -11.43
N PRO A 98 10.92 -12.00 -12.74
CA PRO A 98 10.02 -11.20 -13.56
C PRO A 98 8.57 -11.36 -13.10
N PHE A 99 7.68 -10.43 -13.48
CA PHE A 99 6.25 -10.47 -13.14
C PHE A 99 5.59 -11.85 -13.34
N ARG A 100 5.92 -12.55 -14.45
CA ARG A 100 5.39 -13.89 -14.76
C ARG A 100 5.65 -14.93 -13.67
N HIS A 101 6.71 -14.77 -12.90
CA HIS A 101 7.00 -15.64 -11.74
C HIS A 101 5.89 -15.55 -10.68
N TYR A 102 5.29 -14.37 -10.49
CA TYR A 102 4.27 -14.12 -9.48
C TYR A 102 2.83 -14.38 -9.96
N VAL A 103 2.60 -14.47 -11.28
CA VAL A 103 1.25 -14.71 -11.86
C VAL A 103 0.54 -15.90 -11.22
N PRO A 104 1.17 -17.09 -11.01
CA PRO A 104 0.49 -18.20 -10.35
C PRO A 104 0.07 -17.90 -8.90
N VAL A 105 0.82 -17.06 -8.19
CA VAL A 105 0.46 -16.62 -6.83
C VAL A 105 -0.73 -15.68 -6.88
N LEU A 106 -0.68 -14.68 -7.78
CA LEU A 106 -1.76 -13.71 -7.98
C LEU A 106 -3.07 -14.41 -8.38
N GLN A 107 -3.01 -15.36 -9.31
CA GLN A 107 -4.17 -16.11 -9.76
C GLN A 107 -4.83 -16.88 -8.61
N ARG A 108 -4.04 -17.57 -7.77
CA ARG A 108 -4.59 -18.28 -6.59
C ARG A 108 -5.32 -17.35 -5.62
N VAL A 109 -4.85 -16.11 -5.47
CA VAL A 109 -5.49 -15.12 -4.61
C VAL A 109 -6.81 -14.65 -5.24
N VAL A 110 -6.82 -14.37 -6.54
CA VAL A 110 -8.03 -14.00 -7.29
C VAL A 110 -9.05 -15.13 -7.21
N ASP A 111 -8.67 -16.36 -7.55
CA ASP A 111 -9.57 -17.52 -7.55
C ASP A 111 -10.22 -17.73 -6.18
N LYS A 112 -9.43 -17.60 -5.10
CA LYS A 112 -9.93 -17.73 -3.73
C LYS A 112 -10.92 -16.62 -3.37
N HIS A 113 -10.63 -15.38 -3.76
CA HIS A 113 -11.52 -14.25 -3.48
C HIS A 113 -12.84 -14.37 -4.25
N MET A 114 -12.76 -14.67 -5.55
CA MET A 114 -13.95 -14.81 -6.40
C MET A 114 -14.82 -15.99 -5.98
N SER A 115 -14.21 -17.11 -5.55
CA SER A 115 -14.98 -18.25 -5.02
C SER A 115 -15.73 -17.86 -3.75
N ALA A 116 -15.07 -17.16 -2.82
CA ALA A 116 -15.70 -16.72 -1.59
C ALA A 116 -16.83 -15.69 -1.81
N LEU A 117 -16.76 -14.85 -2.84
CA LEU A 117 -17.86 -13.95 -3.21
C LEU A 117 -19.08 -14.72 -3.74
N ASN A 118 -18.84 -15.69 -4.63
CA ASN A 118 -19.92 -16.51 -5.20
C ASN A 118 -20.65 -17.35 -4.14
N ASP A 119 -19.94 -17.79 -3.09
CA ASP A 119 -20.54 -18.52 -1.97
C ASP A 119 -21.45 -17.62 -1.09
N VAL A 120 -21.21 -16.30 -1.09
CA VAL A 120 -22.00 -15.32 -0.32
C VAL A 120 -23.24 -14.86 -1.10
N ASP A 121 -23.13 -14.72 -2.42
CA ASP A 121 -24.24 -14.30 -3.30
C ASP A 121 -25.20 -15.45 -3.67
N GLY A 122 -24.85 -16.69 -3.31
CA GLY A 122 -25.63 -17.91 -3.56
C GLY A 122 -26.60 -18.32 -2.43
N LEU A 123 -26.75 -17.49 -1.39
CA LEU A 123 -27.71 -17.63 -0.28
C LEU A 123 -28.80 -16.55 -0.36
#